data_AF-A0A7C7YCW9-F1
#
_entry.id   AF-A0A7C7YCW9-F1
#
_cell.length_a   1.000
_cell.length_b   1.000
_cell.length_c   1.000
_cell.angle_alpha   90.00
_cell.angle_beta   90.00
_cell.angle_gamma   90.00
#
_symmetry.space_group_name_H-M   'P 1'
#
loop_
_entity.id
_entity.type
_entity.pdbx_description
1 polymer ?
#
loop_
_entity_poly.entity_id
_entity_poly.type
_entity_poly.pdbx_seq_one_letter_code
_entity_poly.pdbx_strand_id
1 'polypeptide(L)'
;PVMAALLEDGRARALADPGLREAAGRIQICCADAREHLGQLDAPPDAVYIDPMYPAPPRPKTALPRLEIQLLRRLVGTDSTDAELLAAALASGARRVVVKRPPGAPVLPGPRTDSHPGKLVRYDVYHAAPSNMQRRPTHPE
;
A
#
# COMPACT_ATOMS: atom_id res chain seq x y z
N PRO A 1 -5.90 -14.79 -5.37
CA PRO A 1 -6.48 -15.08 -6.70
C PRO A 1 -7.90 -14.50 -6.91
N VAL A 2 -8.87 -14.74 -6.03
CA VAL A 2 -10.27 -14.26 -6.21
C VAL A 2 -10.35 -12.73 -6.30
N MET A 3 -9.65 -12.01 -5.41
CA MET A 3 -9.62 -10.54 -5.44
C MET A 3 -9.09 -9.97 -6.75
N ALA A 4 -8.02 -10.56 -7.30
CA ALA A 4 -7.46 -10.12 -8.58
C ALA A 4 -8.45 -10.32 -9.74
N ALA A 5 -9.16 -11.45 -9.77
CA ALA A 5 -10.19 -11.71 -10.79
C ALA A 5 -11.35 -10.70 -10.71
N LEU A 6 -11.80 -10.36 -9.50
CA LEU A 6 -12.83 -9.34 -9.30
C LEU A 6 -12.37 -7.94 -9.75
N LEU A 7 -11.10 -7.60 -9.49
CA LEU A 7 -10.51 -6.33 -9.94
C LEU A 7 -10.40 -6.28 -11.47
N GLU A 8 -9.96 -7.37 -12.12
CA GLU A 8 -9.82 -7.42 -13.58
C GLU A 8 -11.17 -7.34 -14.28
N ASP A 9 -12.20 -8.02 -13.77
CA ASP A 9 -13.57 -7.87 -14.28
C ASP A 9 -14.06 -6.41 -14.16
N GLY A 10 -13.83 -5.78 -13.00
CA GLY A 10 -14.17 -4.37 -12.80
C GLY A 10 -13.44 -3.45 -13.76
N ARG A 11 -12.15 -3.69 -13.99
CA ARG A 11 -11.32 -2.93 -14.93
C ARG A 11 -11.79 -3.11 -16.37
N ALA A 12 -12.14 -4.34 -16.78
CA ALA A 12 -12.65 -4.63 -18.12
C ALA A 12 -13.95 -3.86 -18.40
N ARG A 13 -14.88 -3.84 -17.45
CA ARG A 13 -16.12 -3.03 -17.56
C ARG A 13 -15.84 -1.53 -17.60
N ALA A 14 -14.89 -1.04 -16.79
CA ALA A 14 -14.51 0.37 -16.81
C ALA A 14 -13.82 0.81 -18.12
N LEU A 15 -13.07 -0.08 -18.79
CA LEU A 15 -12.49 0.18 -20.12
C LEU A 15 -13.56 0.28 -21.22
N ALA A 16 -14.67 -0.43 -21.07
CA ALA A 16 -15.79 -0.35 -22.00
C ALA A 16 -16.55 0.98 -21.89
N ASP A 17 -16.62 1.57 -20.69
CA ASP A 17 -17.24 2.88 -20.44
C ASP A 17 -16.38 4.04 -20.96
N PRO A 18 -16.85 4.84 -21.94
CA PRO A 18 -16.10 5.99 -22.47
C PRO A 18 -15.66 7.01 -21.41
N GLY A 19 -16.46 7.23 -20.36
CA GLY A 19 -16.16 8.19 -19.31
C GLY A 19 -15.07 7.73 -18.33
N LEU A 20 -14.83 6.41 -18.25
CA LEU A 20 -13.85 5.82 -17.35
C LEU A 20 -12.62 5.25 -18.06
N ARG A 21 -12.70 5.04 -19.38
CA ARG A 21 -11.69 4.35 -20.18
C ARG A 21 -10.27 4.88 -19.99
N GLU A 22 -10.11 6.21 -19.98
CA GLU A 22 -8.80 6.84 -19.82
C GLU A 22 -8.17 6.52 -18.46
N ALA A 23 -8.95 6.62 -17.38
CA ALA A 23 -8.50 6.30 -16.03
C ALA A 23 -8.23 4.80 -15.87
N ALA A 24 -9.11 3.93 -16.37
CA ALA A 24 -8.95 2.49 -16.32
C ALA A 24 -7.74 2.00 -17.14
N GLY A 25 -7.41 2.67 -18.24
CA GLY A 25 -6.24 2.38 -19.08
C GLY A 25 -4.90 2.61 -18.36
N ARG A 26 -4.88 3.45 -17.32
CA ARG A 26 -3.70 3.66 -16.47
C ARG A 26 -3.56 2.64 -15.33
N ILE A 27 -4.56 1.78 -15.12
CA ILE A 27 -4.55 0.79 -14.05
C ILE A 27 -4.08 -0.54 -14.63
N GLN A 28 -3.04 -1.10 -14.02
CA GLN A 28 -2.59 -2.47 -14.24
C GLN A 28 -2.80 -3.27 -12.96
N ILE A 29 -3.31 -4.50 -13.09
CA ILE A 29 -3.56 -5.37 -11.96
C ILE A 29 -2.53 -6.48 -12.00
N CYS A 30 -1.75 -6.61 -10.92
CA CYS A 30 -0.81 -7.70 -10.74
C CYS A 30 -1.34 -8.67 -9.68
N CYS A 31 -1.54 -9.94 -10.04
CA CYS A 31 -1.90 -10.98 -9.09
C CYS A 31 -0.64 -11.62 -8.49
N ALA A 32 0.00 -10.94 -7.54
CA ALA A 32 1.21 -11.40 -6.87
C ALA A 32 1.21 -11.01 -5.38
N ASP A 33 2.12 -11.57 -4.59
CA ASP A 33 2.46 -11.00 -3.30
C ASP A 33 3.21 -9.69 -3.52
N ALA A 34 2.69 -8.58 -2.99
CA ALA A 34 3.29 -7.27 -3.19
C ALA A 34 4.71 -7.19 -2.63
N ARG A 35 5.05 -7.92 -1.55
CA ARG A 35 6.41 -7.94 -0.97
C ARG A 35 7.43 -8.47 -1.97
N GLU A 36 7.06 -9.52 -2.69
CA GLU A 36 7.92 -10.13 -3.70
C GLU A 36 7.96 -9.28 -4.97
N HIS A 37 6.78 -8.82 -5.43
CA HIS A 37 6.66 -8.08 -6.68
C HIS A 37 7.40 -6.73 -6.63
N LEU A 38 7.38 -6.04 -5.49
CA LEU A 38 8.09 -4.77 -5.30
C LEU A 38 9.61 -4.90 -5.53
N GLY A 39 10.19 -6.07 -5.24
CA GLY A 39 11.60 -6.35 -5.48
C GLY A 39 11.94 -6.72 -6.94
N GLN A 40 10.92 -6.91 -7.78
CA GLN A 40 11.06 -7.31 -9.19
C GLN A 40 10.76 -6.18 -10.17
N LEU A 41 10.45 -4.97 -9.67
CA LEU A 41 10.17 -3.83 -10.53
C LEU A 41 11.44 -3.37 -11.27
N ASP A 42 11.33 -3.17 -12.58
CA ASP A 42 12.44 -2.71 -13.42
C ASP A 42 12.91 -1.29 -13.07
N ALA A 43 12.00 -0.47 -12.51
CA ALA A 43 12.28 0.90 -12.09
C ALA A 43 11.62 1.20 -10.74
N PRO A 44 12.28 1.99 -9.87
CA PRO A 44 11.71 2.38 -8.60
C PRO A 44 10.48 3.26 -8.80
N PRO A 45 9.36 3.01 -8.11
CA PRO A 45 8.16 3.82 -8.24
C PRO A 45 8.34 5.20 -7.56
N ASP A 46 7.67 6.23 -8.07
CA ASP A 46 7.65 7.53 -7.40
C ASP A 46 6.93 7.48 -6.04
N ALA A 47 5.96 6.58 -5.90
CA ALA A 47 5.23 6.36 -4.67
C ALA A 47 4.71 4.93 -4.56
N VAL A 48 4.72 4.39 -3.33
CA VAL A 48 4.00 3.17 -2.96
C VAL A 48 2.90 3.53 -1.98
N TYR A 49 1.68 3.06 -2.23
CA TYR A 49 0.53 3.27 -1.36
C TYR A 49 0.09 1.95 -0.74
N ILE A 50 0.01 1.90 0.59
CA ILE A 50 -0.33 0.72 1.37
C ILE A 50 -1.61 1.02 2.17
N ASP A 51 -2.67 0.28 1.88
CA ASP A 51 -3.94 0.29 2.63
C ASP A 51 -4.20 -1.14 3.14
N PRO A 52 -3.58 -1.52 4.27
CA PRO A 52 -3.79 -2.86 4.79
C PRO A 52 -5.21 -2.94 5.34
N MET A 53 -5.84 -4.08 5.14
CA MET A 53 -7.19 -4.30 5.66
C MET A 53 -7.12 -4.44 7.18
N TYR A 54 -7.38 -3.34 7.88
CA TYR A 54 -7.29 -3.29 9.34
C TYR A 54 -8.19 -4.33 10.02
N PRO A 55 -7.67 -5.06 11.04
CA PRO A 55 -8.55 -5.73 11.97
C PRO A 55 -9.45 -4.67 12.60
N ALA A 56 -10.74 -4.97 12.71
CA ALA A 56 -11.66 -4.05 13.36
C ALA A 56 -11.17 -3.86 14.80
N PRO A 57 -10.86 -2.63 15.25
CA PRO A 57 -10.56 -2.41 16.66
C PRO A 57 -11.78 -2.87 17.48
N PRO A 58 -11.58 -3.33 18.73
CA PRO A 58 -12.68 -3.67 19.62
C PRO A 58 -13.44 -2.39 19.94
N ARG A 59 -14.44 -2.06 19.11
CA ARG A 59 -15.36 -0.95 19.37
C ARG A 59 -16.47 -1.46 20.29
N PRO A 60 -16.93 -0.62 21.24
CA PRO A 60 -18.16 -0.91 21.96
C PRO A 60 -19.33 -0.98 20.95
N LYS A 61 -20.02 -2.13 20.94
CA LYS A 61 -21.31 -2.44 20.29
C LYS A 61 -21.82 -1.37 19.31
N THR A 62 -21.39 -1.45 18.06
CA THR A 62 -22.05 -0.75 16.94
C THR A 62 -22.32 -1.75 15.82
N ALA A 63 -23.36 -1.47 15.04
CA ALA A 63 -23.91 -2.36 14.02
C ALA A 63 -22.83 -3.00 13.13
N LEU A 64 -23.09 -4.24 12.73
CA LEU A 64 -22.20 -4.98 11.84
C LEU A 64 -21.85 -4.15 10.59
N PRO A 65 -20.60 -4.21 10.10
CA PRO A 65 -20.23 -3.58 8.83
C PRO A 65 -21.15 -4.03 7.70
N ARG A 66 -21.24 -3.25 6.63
CA ARG A 66 -21.98 -3.67 5.44
C ARG A 66 -21.51 -5.05 4.95
N LEU A 67 -22.43 -5.82 4.38
CA LEU A 67 -22.17 -7.19 3.97
C LEU A 67 -20.96 -7.28 3.02
N GLU A 68 -20.79 -6.31 2.11
CA GLU A 68 -19.66 -6.31 1.17
C GLU A 68 -18.31 -6.30 1.89
N ILE A 69 -18.18 -5.50 2.96
CA ILE A 69 -16.96 -5.40 3.76
C ILE A 69 -16.72 -6.68 4.55
N GLN A 70 -17.79 -7.33 5.03
CA GLN A 70 -17.67 -8.62 5.71
C GLN A 70 -17.19 -9.72 4.76
N LEU A 71 -17.70 -9.75 3.52
CA LEU A 71 -17.29 -10.70 2.48
C LEU A 71 -15.82 -10.48 2.10
N LEU A 72 -15.41 -9.23 1.86
CA LEU A 72 -14.01 -8.89 1.58
C LEU A 72 -13.07 -9.37 2.68
N ARG A 73 -13.43 -9.16 3.96
CA ARG A 73 -12.62 -9.63 5.09
C ARG A 73 -12.44 -11.14 5.12
N ARG A 74 -13.48 -11.90 4.75
CA ARG A 74 -13.40 -13.36 4.66
C ARG A 74 -12.51 -13.83 3.51
N LEU A 75 -12.46 -13.08 2.41
CA LEU A 75 -11.66 -13.43 1.23
C LEU A 75 -10.17 -13.13 1.38
N VAL A 76 -9.80 -12.09 2.14
CA VAL A 76 -8.42 -11.61 2.24
C VAL A 76 -7.62 -12.26 3.39
N GLY A 77 -8.29 -12.84 4.39
CA GLY A 77 -7.63 -13.48 5.53
C GLY A 77 -7.10 -12.47 6.57
N THR A 78 -6.38 -12.97 7.58
CA THR A 78 -5.95 -12.21 8.77
C THR A 78 -4.44 -11.91 8.83
N ASP A 79 -3.67 -12.37 7.84
CA ASP A 79 -2.21 -12.26 7.86
C ASP A 79 -1.77 -10.89 7.36
N SER A 80 -1.81 -9.88 8.24
CA SER A 80 -1.26 -8.57 7.94
C SER A 80 0.11 -8.42 8.61
N THR A 81 1.19 -8.76 7.90
CA THR A 81 2.55 -8.35 8.28
C THR A 81 2.86 -6.97 7.71
N ASP A 82 2.06 -5.96 8.10
CA ASP A 82 2.16 -4.56 7.61
C ASP A 82 3.59 -4.00 7.66
N ALA A 83 4.36 -4.38 8.68
CA ALA A 83 5.75 -3.97 8.85
C ALA A 83 6.67 -4.57 7.77
N GLU A 84 6.46 -5.83 7.38
CA GLU A 84 7.24 -6.47 6.31
C GLU A 84 6.90 -5.85 4.96
N LEU A 85 5.62 -5.55 4.71
CA LEU A 85 5.20 -4.88 3.49
C LEU A 85 5.76 -3.45 3.40
N LEU A 86 5.77 -2.71 4.51
CA LEU A 86 6.44 -1.41 4.58
C LEU A 86 7.94 -1.52 4.29
N ALA A 87 8.62 -2.52 4.87
CA ALA A 87 10.03 -2.75 4.63
C ALA A 87 10.32 -3.06 3.15
N ALA A 88 9.52 -3.93 2.52
CA ALA A 88 9.63 -4.24 1.10
C ALA A 88 9.39 -3.01 0.22
N ALA A 89 8.38 -2.19 0.55
CA ALA A 89 8.10 -0.94 -0.16
C ALA A 89 9.24 0.07 -0.06
N LEU A 90 9.86 0.21 1.11
CA LEU A 90 11.04 1.07 1.28
C LEU A 90 12.26 0.52 0.51
N ALA A 91 12.44 -0.81 0.49
CA ALA A 91 13.53 -1.47 -0.23
C ALA A 91 13.39 -1.38 -1.76
N SER A 92 12.18 -1.21 -2.29
CA SER A 92 11.93 -1.03 -3.74
C SER A 92 12.54 0.24 -4.35
N GLY A 93 13.13 1.12 -3.53
CA GLY A 93 13.68 2.40 -3.97
C GLY A 93 12.61 3.48 -4.16
N ALA A 94 11.38 3.24 -3.67
CA ALA A 94 10.29 4.20 -3.78
C ALA A 94 10.64 5.55 -3.15
N ARG A 95 10.37 6.65 -3.86
CA ARG A 95 10.69 8.00 -3.34
C ARG A 95 9.88 8.36 -2.10
N ARG A 96 8.67 7.80 -1.97
CA ARG A 96 7.80 7.91 -0.80
C ARG A 96 6.95 6.64 -0.65
N VAL A 97 6.71 6.22 0.58
CA VAL A 97 5.75 5.16 0.91
C VAL A 97 4.68 5.77 1.81
N VAL A 98 3.42 5.64 1.43
CA VAL A 98 2.28 6.18 2.17
C VAL A 98 1.46 5.02 2.72
N VAL A 99 1.31 4.98 4.04
CA VAL A 99 0.51 3.96 4.72
C VAL A 99 -0.74 4.60 5.30
N LYS A 100 -1.90 4.18 4.81
CA LYS A 100 -3.20 4.60 5.34
C LYS A 100 -3.48 3.85 6.64
N ARG A 101 -3.74 4.53 7.77
CA ARG A 101 -4.02 3.97 9.11
C ARG A 101 -5.29 4.56 9.75
N PRO A 102 -6.02 3.85 10.63
CA PRO A 102 -7.03 4.43 11.49
C PRO A 102 -6.43 5.44 12.49
N PRO A 103 -7.20 6.45 12.94
CA PRO A 103 -6.81 7.27 14.07
C PRO A 103 -6.52 6.39 15.29
N GLY A 104 -5.38 6.62 15.95
CA GLY A 104 -4.96 5.87 17.14
C GLY A 104 -4.27 4.52 16.87
N ALA A 105 -4.21 4.05 15.62
CA ALA A 105 -3.43 2.85 15.30
C ALA A 105 -1.92 3.11 15.54
N PRO A 106 -1.17 2.11 16.06
CA PRO A 106 0.28 2.21 16.22
C PRO A 106 0.96 2.57 14.90
N VAL A 107 1.99 3.41 14.99
CA VAL A 107 2.87 3.74 13.87
C VAL A 107 3.71 2.49 13.56
N LEU A 108 3.88 2.18 12.27
CA LEU A 108 4.70 1.04 11.85
C LEU A 108 6.19 1.37 12.04
N PRO A 109 7.03 0.37 12.33
CA PRO A 109 8.46 0.58 12.46
C PRO A 109 9.06 1.03 11.12
N GLY A 110 9.70 2.20 11.09
CA GLY A 110 10.33 2.75 9.90
C GLY A 110 10.60 4.25 9.98
N PRO A 111 11.32 4.82 9.00
CA PRO A 111 11.66 6.24 8.91
C PRO A 111 10.45 7.08 8.49
N ARG A 112 9.48 7.23 9.40
CA ARG A 112 8.32 8.10 9.18
C ARG A 112 8.75 9.56 9.22
N THR A 113 8.43 10.31 8.16
CA THR A 113 8.80 11.73 8.04
C THR A 113 7.62 12.65 8.29
N ASP A 114 6.41 12.24 7.91
CA ASP A 114 5.22 13.09 7.99
C ASP A 114 3.95 12.27 8.27
N SER A 115 2.87 12.97 8.60
CA SER A 115 1.56 12.41 8.81
C SER A 115 0.46 13.39 8.52
N HIS A 116 -0.52 12.93 7.74
CA HIS A 116 -1.70 13.71 7.39
C HIS A 116 -2.92 13.12 8.09
N PRO A 117 -3.34 13.66 9.26
CA PRO A 117 -4.51 13.18 9.98
C PRO A 117 -5.81 13.66 9.32
N GLY A 118 -6.81 12.79 9.32
CA GLY A 118 -8.19 13.08 9.00
C GLY A 118 -9.14 12.49 10.05
N LYS A 119 -10.45 12.75 9.91
CA LYS A 119 -11.45 12.33 10.90
C LYS A 119 -11.55 10.81 11.07
N LEU A 120 -11.43 10.06 9.98
CA LEU A 120 -11.62 8.60 9.96
C LEU A 120 -10.33 7.82 9.63
N VAL A 121 -9.31 8.52 9.15
CA VAL A 121 -8.09 7.93 8.61
C VAL A 121 -6.94 8.92 8.75
N ARG A 122 -5.73 8.41 8.95
CA ARG A 122 -4.46 9.13 8.93
C ARG A 122 -3.57 8.50 7.87
N TYR A 123 -2.81 9.31 7.15
CA TYR A 123 -1.81 8.83 6.19
C TYR A 123 -0.42 9.07 6.77
N ASP A 124 0.29 8.01 7.08
CA ASP A 124 1.69 8.08 7.54
C ASP A 124 2.62 7.99 6.33
N VAL A 125 3.56 8.94 6.21
CA VAL A 125 4.49 9.04 5.08
C VAL A 125 5.89 8.62 5.54
N TYR A 126 6.53 7.74 4.77
CA TYR A 126 7.85 7.21 5.01
C TYR A 126 8.74 7.48 3.79
N HIS A 127 10.01 7.78 4.03
CA HIS A 127 11.02 7.88 2.98
C HIS A 127 12.15 6.92 3.31
N ALA A 128 12.65 6.19 2.30
CA ALA A 128 13.89 5.45 2.47
C ALA A 128 14.97 6.44 2.93
N ALA A 129 15.79 6.04 3.91
CA ALA A 129 16.94 6.83 4.30
C ALA A 129 17.78 7.08 3.03
N PRO A 130 18.31 8.30 2.80
CA PRO A 130 19.13 8.55 1.64
C PRO A 130 20.24 7.50 1.65
N SER A 131 20.27 6.66 0.61
CA SER A 131 21.36 5.73 0.38
C SER A 131 22.62 6.59 0.40
N ASN A 132 23.43 6.45 1.45
CA ASN A 132 24.69 7.15 1.54
C ASN A 132 25.52 6.60 0.38
N MET A 133 25.44 7.28 -0.77
CA MET A 133 26.24 7.00 -1.95
C MET A 133 27.66 6.92 -1.45
N GLN A 134 28.30 5.75 -1.65
CA GLN A 134 29.65 5.49 -1.14
C GLN A 134 30.49 6.74 -1.32
N ARG A 135 30.98 7.30 -0.21
CA ARG A 135 32.03 8.31 -0.24
C ARG A 135 33.17 7.67 -1.04
N ARG A 136 33.36 8.08 -2.29
CA ARG A 136 34.54 7.72 -3.05
C ARG A 136 35.74 8.08 -2.17
N PRO A 137 36.70 7.17 -1.93
CA PRO A 137 37.89 7.54 -1.19
C PRO A 137 38.58 8.66 -1.97
N THR A 138 38.71 9.82 -1.34
CA THR A 138 39.61 10.89 -1.78
C THR A 138 41.01 10.29 -1.79
N HIS A 139 41.59 10.17 -2.99
CA HIS A 139 43.00 9.83 -3.16
C HIS A 139 43.83 10.95 -2.51
N PRO A 140 44.77 10.64 -1.59
CA PRO A 140 45.73 11.64 -1.16
C PRO A 140 46.79 11.83 -2.26
N GLU A 141 47.22 13.09 -2.44
CA GLU A 141 48.40 13.47 -3.24
C GLU A 141 49.69 12.84 -2.69
#